data_AF-A0A3P8NZH8-F1
#
_entry.id   AF-A0A3P8NZH8-F1
#
_cell.length_a   1.000
_cell.length_b   1.000
_cell.length_c   1.000
_cell.angle_alpha   90.00
_cell.angle_beta   90.00
_cell.angle_gamma   90.00
#
_symmetry.space_group_name_H-M   'P 1'
#
loop_
_entity.id
_entity.type
_entity.pdbx_description
1 polymer ?
#
loop_
_entity_poly.entity_id
_entity_poly.type
_entity_poly.pdbx_seq_one_letter_code
_entity_poly.pdbx_strand_id
1 'polypeptide(L)'
;MHSVYLLLTMSIMLYSPPVIKVDYEQSVTISRVSSEQLDFEILFPGCVLRWQFASDGGDIGFGVFQKAKKGEWKKAAEMEEIVPSQRYNAHLVPEDGSLTCERPGVYVLRFDNTYSIFQAKRISYSVEVLLPDHLQPAQNNGKSGDHVEVECDSQL
;
A
#
# COMPACT_ATOMS: atom_id res chain seq x y z
N MET A 1 1.92 -23.89 -39.25
CA MET A 1 1.87 -23.87 -37.77
C MET A 1 3.14 -23.31 -37.12
N HIS A 2 4.35 -23.53 -37.64
CA HIS A 2 5.58 -22.98 -37.03
C HIS A 2 5.71 -21.44 -37.04
N SER A 3 5.24 -20.77 -38.10
CA SER A 3 5.40 -19.30 -38.22
C SER A 3 4.59 -18.50 -37.19
N VAL A 4 3.38 -18.95 -36.83
CA VAL A 4 2.56 -18.31 -35.80
C VAL A 4 3.14 -18.47 -34.39
N TYR A 5 3.76 -19.61 -34.08
CA TYR A 5 4.48 -19.78 -32.81
C TYR A 5 5.70 -18.86 -32.73
N LEU A 6 6.46 -18.73 -33.82
CA LEU A 6 7.63 -17.86 -33.86
C LEU A 6 7.25 -16.38 -33.69
N LEU A 7 6.14 -15.94 -34.31
CA LEU A 7 5.64 -14.58 -34.16
C LEU A 7 5.11 -14.33 -32.74
N LEU A 8 4.39 -15.29 -32.17
CA LEU A 8 3.86 -15.19 -30.80
C LEU A 8 5.00 -15.14 -29.76
N THR A 9 6.03 -15.97 -29.91
CA THR A 9 7.20 -15.95 -29.01
C THR A 9 8.00 -14.67 -29.18
N MET A 10 8.15 -14.14 -30.40
CA MET A 10 8.78 -12.84 -30.62
C MET A 10 7.98 -11.69 -30.01
N SER A 11 6.65 -11.69 -30.12
CA SER A 11 5.78 -10.69 -29.48
C SER A 11 5.84 -10.74 -27.96
N ILE A 12 5.90 -11.94 -27.35
CA ILE A 12 6.06 -12.09 -25.89
C ILE A 12 7.45 -11.61 -25.43
N MET A 13 8.52 -11.91 -26.17
CA MET A 13 9.88 -11.46 -25.85
C MET A 13 10.08 -9.95 -26.08
N LEU A 14 9.31 -9.34 -27.00
CA LEU A 14 9.27 -7.89 -27.25
C LEU A 14 8.33 -7.13 -26.31
N TYR A 15 7.45 -7.83 -25.61
CA TYR A 15 6.62 -7.23 -24.55
C TYR A 15 7.48 -7.07 -23.30
N SER A 16 8.29 -6.01 -23.25
CA SER A 16 8.74 -5.49 -21.98
C SER A 16 7.48 -4.98 -21.26
N PRO A 17 7.03 -5.60 -20.16
CA PRO A 17 5.92 -5.03 -19.40
C PRO A 17 6.33 -3.59 -19.07
N PRO A 18 5.42 -2.61 -19.16
CA PRO A 18 5.74 -1.27 -18.72
C PRO A 18 6.26 -1.41 -17.29
N VAL A 19 7.52 -1.03 -17.07
CA VAL A 19 8.06 -0.89 -15.72
C VAL A 19 7.29 0.29 -15.15
N ILE A 20 6.12 0.01 -14.58
CA ILE A 20 5.36 0.98 -13.80
C ILE A 20 6.32 1.37 -12.70
N LYS A 21 6.92 2.56 -12.84
CA LYS A 21 7.68 3.17 -11.76
C LYS A 21 6.65 3.52 -10.70
N VAL A 22 6.42 2.57 -9.80
CA VAL A 22 5.68 2.82 -8.57
C VAL A 22 6.46 3.89 -7.82
N ASP A 23 5.85 5.05 -7.66
CA ASP A 23 6.45 6.14 -6.89
C ASP A 23 6.23 5.82 -5.41
N TYR A 24 7.23 5.17 -4.81
CA TYR A 24 7.19 4.87 -3.40
C TYR A 24 7.43 6.15 -2.61
N GLU A 25 6.52 6.46 -1.71
CA GLU A 25 6.62 7.69 -0.90
C GLU A 25 7.76 7.62 0.11
N GLN A 26 8.07 6.40 0.59
CA GLN A 26 8.99 6.19 1.71
C GLN A 26 9.95 5.03 1.43
N SER A 27 11.11 5.07 2.06
CA SER A 27 12.08 3.98 2.04
C SER A 27 12.71 3.79 3.41
N VAL A 28 12.88 2.54 3.83
CA VAL A 28 13.55 2.17 5.08
C VAL A 28 14.59 1.08 4.82
N THR A 29 15.72 1.11 5.53
CA THR A 29 16.72 0.03 5.46
C THR A 29 16.65 -0.81 6.73
N ILE A 30 16.28 -2.07 6.56
CA ILE A 30 16.15 -3.04 7.65
C ILE A 30 17.44 -3.84 7.72
N SER A 31 18.15 -3.69 8.83
CA SER A 31 19.39 -4.43 9.08
C SER A 31 19.16 -5.94 9.11
N ARG A 32 20.24 -6.70 8.97
CA ARG A 32 20.23 -8.15 9.21
C ARG A 32 19.71 -8.46 10.61
N VAL A 33 19.02 -9.59 10.77
CA VAL A 33 18.52 -10.05 12.08
C VAL A 33 17.63 -8.99 12.79
N SER A 34 16.93 -8.16 12.00
CA SER A 34 16.09 -7.06 12.52
C SER A 34 14.73 -7.02 11.81
N SER A 35 13.81 -6.23 12.35
CA SER A 35 12.50 -5.96 11.77
C SER A 35 12.08 -4.53 12.04
N GLU A 36 11.28 -3.96 11.14
CA GLU A 36 10.71 -2.62 11.26
C GLU A 36 9.20 -2.72 11.49
N GLN A 37 8.64 -1.81 12.30
CA GLN A 37 7.20 -1.71 12.57
C GLN A 37 6.70 -0.31 12.22
N LEU A 38 5.62 -0.24 11.45
CA LEU A 38 4.93 1.00 11.11
C LEU A 38 3.56 1.00 11.78
N ASP A 39 3.34 1.95 12.69
CA ASP A 39 2.12 2.07 13.50
C ASP A 39 1.09 2.99 12.82
N PHE A 40 -0.09 2.45 12.52
CA PHE A 40 -1.23 3.19 11.98
C PHE A 40 -2.39 3.18 12.98
N GLU A 41 -2.72 4.36 13.49
CA GLU A 41 -3.81 4.53 14.45
C GLU A 41 -5.14 4.71 13.71
N ILE A 42 -6.03 3.74 13.88
CA ILE A 42 -7.35 3.72 13.25
C ILE A 42 -8.40 4.02 14.31
N LEU A 43 -9.07 5.16 14.15
CA LEU A 43 -10.09 5.64 15.08
C LEU A 43 -11.49 5.13 14.73
N PHE A 44 -11.74 4.85 13.46
CA PHE A 44 -13.07 4.50 12.95
C PHE A 44 -13.04 3.13 12.27
N PRO A 45 -13.99 2.24 12.60
CA PRO A 45 -14.20 1.01 11.84
C PRO A 45 -14.48 1.30 10.37
N GLY A 46 -14.05 0.38 9.50
CA GLY A 46 -14.28 0.46 8.06
C GLY A 46 -13.25 1.31 7.30
N CYS A 47 -12.26 1.90 7.97
CA CYS A 47 -11.10 2.45 7.27
C CYS A 47 -10.40 1.33 6.48
N VAL A 48 -9.86 1.66 5.32
CA VAL A 48 -9.08 0.71 4.51
C VAL A 48 -7.61 1.10 4.58
N LEU A 49 -6.80 0.21 5.12
CA LEU A 49 -5.34 0.33 5.12
C LEU A 49 -4.81 -0.33 3.85
N ARG A 50 -4.20 0.45 2.95
CA ARG A 50 -3.59 -0.03 1.70
C ARG A 50 -2.10 0.08 1.79
N TRP A 51 -1.38 -0.90 1.27
CA TRP A 51 0.06 -0.87 1.20
C TRP A 51 0.54 -1.35 -0.15
N GLN A 52 1.70 -0.83 -0.53
CA GLN A 52 2.50 -1.35 -1.62
C GLN A 52 3.97 -1.27 -1.22
N PHE A 53 4.75 -2.30 -1.52
CA PHE A 53 6.17 -2.29 -1.23
C PHE A 53 7.00 -3.11 -2.23
N ALA A 54 8.26 -2.74 -2.35
CA ALA A 54 9.29 -3.52 -3.02
C ALA A 54 10.54 -3.59 -2.14
N SER A 55 11.34 -4.63 -2.32
CA SER A 55 12.58 -4.84 -1.57
C SER A 55 13.80 -4.90 -2.48
N ASP A 56 14.88 -4.24 -2.08
CA ASP A 56 16.21 -4.48 -2.61
C ASP A 56 16.88 -5.54 -1.72
N GLY A 57 17.45 -6.60 -2.32
CA GLY A 57 18.27 -7.56 -1.58
C GLY A 57 17.53 -8.80 -1.06
N GLY A 58 16.68 -9.38 -1.92
CA GLY A 58 16.02 -10.66 -1.69
C GLY A 58 14.59 -10.54 -1.17
N ASP A 59 14.03 -11.66 -0.73
CA ASP A 59 12.68 -11.72 -0.19
C ASP A 59 12.58 -11.03 1.17
N ILE A 60 11.42 -10.49 1.53
CA ILE A 60 11.18 -9.85 2.83
C ILE A 60 9.98 -10.48 3.52
N GLY A 61 10.05 -10.67 4.83
CA GLY A 61 8.88 -11.05 5.62
C GLY A 61 7.93 -9.87 5.77
N PHE A 62 6.64 -10.06 5.54
CA PHE A 62 5.63 -9.02 5.76
C PHE A 62 4.38 -9.61 6.39
N GLY A 63 3.79 -8.87 7.34
CA GLY A 63 2.52 -9.20 7.98
C GLY A 63 1.89 -7.97 8.63
N VAL A 64 0.61 -8.08 8.95
CA VAL A 64 -0.17 -6.99 9.59
C VAL A 64 -0.72 -7.48 10.91
N PHE A 65 -0.48 -6.70 11.96
CA PHE A 65 -0.87 -7.02 13.33
C PHE A 65 -1.75 -5.92 13.92
N GLN A 66 -2.41 -6.20 15.04
CA GLN A 66 -3.15 -5.21 15.81
C GLN A 66 -2.66 -5.18 17.27
N LYS A 67 -2.51 -3.97 17.81
CA LYS A 67 -2.23 -3.71 19.23
C LYS A 67 -3.15 -2.62 19.79
N ALA A 68 -3.29 -2.60 21.11
CA ALA A 68 -4.26 -1.74 21.80
C ALA A 68 -3.83 -0.27 21.90
N LYS A 69 -2.53 0.03 21.95
CA LYS A 69 -2.01 1.39 22.20
C LYS A 69 -0.88 1.76 21.25
N LYS A 70 -0.87 3.02 20.82
CA LYS A 70 0.19 3.60 19.99
C LYS A 70 1.44 3.86 20.82
N GLY A 71 2.62 3.62 20.25
CA GLY A 71 3.90 3.84 20.94
C GLY A 71 4.26 2.74 21.95
N GLU A 72 3.36 1.79 22.22
CA GLU A 72 3.72 0.56 22.93
C GLU A 72 4.45 -0.36 21.95
N TRP A 73 5.74 -0.59 22.18
CA TRP A 73 6.47 -1.61 21.43
C TRP A 73 6.06 -2.99 21.95
N LYS A 74 5.58 -3.83 21.04
CA LYS A 74 5.28 -5.24 21.33
C LYS A 74 5.98 -6.15 20.34
N LYS A 75 6.33 -7.34 20.80
CA LYS A 75 6.77 -8.42 19.91
C LYS A 75 5.59 -8.89 19.06
N ALA A 76 5.87 -9.35 17.85
CA ALA A 76 4.84 -9.90 16.95
C ALA A 76 3.97 -10.98 17.61
N ALA A 77 4.59 -11.86 18.42
CA ALA A 77 3.90 -12.93 19.16
C ALA A 77 2.93 -12.43 20.26
N GLU A 78 3.03 -11.16 20.66
CA GLU A 78 2.17 -10.54 21.68
C GLU A 78 1.08 -9.65 21.05
N MET A 79 1.08 -9.53 19.72
CA MET A 79 0.09 -8.78 18.96
C MET A 79 -0.89 -9.76 18.30
N GLU A 80 -2.12 -9.29 18.05
CA GLU A 80 -3.08 -10.07 17.27
C GLU A 80 -2.65 -10.05 15.80
N GLU A 81 -2.46 -11.23 15.21
CA GLU A 81 -2.11 -11.34 13.79
C GLU A 81 -3.38 -11.23 12.93
N ILE A 82 -3.44 -10.21 12.08
CA ILE A 82 -4.59 -9.96 11.19
C ILE A 82 -4.29 -10.45 9.78
N VAL A 83 -3.08 -10.17 9.29
CA VAL A 83 -2.55 -10.74 8.05
C VAL A 83 -1.31 -11.56 8.42
N PRO A 84 -1.32 -12.89 8.17
CA PRO A 84 -0.21 -13.75 8.53
C PRO A 84 1.12 -13.31 7.93
N SER A 85 2.17 -13.38 8.74
CA SER A 85 3.52 -13.08 8.27
C SER A 85 3.99 -14.11 7.25
N GLN A 86 4.29 -13.66 6.04
CA GLN A 86 4.79 -14.48 4.95
C GLN A 86 6.02 -13.86 4.30
N ARG A 87 6.81 -14.68 3.59
CA ARG A 87 7.99 -14.22 2.86
C ARG A 87 7.61 -13.91 1.43
N TYR A 88 7.85 -12.67 1.03
CA TYR A 88 7.50 -12.16 -0.30
C TYR A 88 8.74 -11.88 -1.12
N ASN A 89 8.75 -12.31 -2.38
CA ASN A 89 9.82 -12.02 -3.33
C ASN A 89 9.67 -10.62 -3.92
N ALA A 90 9.51 -9.61 -3.05
CA ALA A 90 9.21 -8.23 -3.41
C ALA A 90 10.36 -7.50 -4.17
N HIS A 91 11.48 -8.20 -4.38
CA HIS A 91 12.60 -7.78 -5.22
C HIS A 91 12.43 -8.14 -6.70
N LEU A 92 11.52 -9.07 -7.01
CA LEU A 92 11.20 -9.48 -8.37
C LEU A 92 9.93 -8.78 -8.86
N VAL A 93 8.91 -8.73 -8.00
CA VAL A 93 7.61 -8.14 -8.29
C VAL A 93 7.16 -7.37 -7.05
N PRO A 94 6.81 -6.08 -7.17
CA PRO A 94 6.20 -5.34 -6.07
C PRO A 94 4.99 -6.06 -5.49
N GLU A 95 4.85 -6.00 -4.17
CA GLU A 95 3.69 -6.53 -3.47
C GLU A 95 2.73 -5.39 -3.13
N ASP A 96 1.44 -5.61 -3.31
CA ASP A 96 0.39 -4.71 -2.89
C ASP A 96 -0.71 -5.47 -2.13
N GLY A 97 -1.43 -4.75 -1.29
CA GLY A 97 -2.52 -5.32 -0.53
C GLY A 97 -3.34 -4.28 0.18
N SER A 98 -4.48 -4.72 0.72
CA SER A 98 -5.36 -3.88 1.51
C SER A 98 -6.04 -4.67 2.60
N LEU A 99 -6.36 -3.99 3.70
CA LEU A 99 -7.10 -4.53 4.84
C LEU A 99 -8.20 -3.56 5.22
N THR A 100 -9.43 -4.06 5.33
CA THR A 100 -10.51 -3.30 5.97
C THR A 100 -10.34 -3.42 7.48
N CYS A 101 -10.14 -2.29 8.15
CA CYS A 101 -9.96 -2.21 9.59
C CYS A 101 -11.32 -2.30 10.29
N GLU A 102 -11.71 -3.51 10.70
CA GLU A 102 -13.00 -3.76 11.35
C GLU A 102 -13.13 -3.15 12.76
N ARG A 103 -12.00 -2.93 13.44
CA ARG A 103 -11.98 -2.46 14.83
C ARG A 103 -11.04 -1.27 15.01
N PRO A 104 -11.38 -0.29 15.87
CA PRO A 104 -10.44 0.76 16.24
C PRO A 104 -9.24 0.16 16.98
N GLY A 105 -8.07 0.76 16.78
CA GLY A 105 -6.83 0.31 17.38
C GLY A 105 -5.62 0.71 16.57
N VAL A 106 -4.46 0.16 16.91
CA VAL A 106 -3.22 0.41 16.18
C VAL A 106 -2.90 -0.80 15.32
N TYR A 107 -2.96 -0.61 14.02
CA TYR A 107 -2.53 -1.60 13.03
C TYR A 107 -1.04 -1.42 12.79
N VAL A 108 -0.31 -2.53 12.84
CA VAL A 108 1.16 -2.54 12.74
C VAL A 108 1.53 -3.30 11.48
N LEU A 109 2.07 -2.58 10.50
CA LEU A 109 2.72 -3.18 9.34
C LEU A 109 4.14 -3.55 9.75
N ARG A 110 4.47 -4.84 9.67
CA ARG A 110 5.78 -5.34 10.09
C ARG A 110 6.55 -5.89 8.91
N PHE A 111 7.72 -5.30 8.66
CA PHE A 111 8.70 -5.84 7.73
C PHE A 111 9.78 -6.61 8.50
N ASP A 112 9.97 -7.88 8.17
CA ASP A 112 10.81 -8.81 8.91
C ASP A 112 12.00 -9.29 8.07
N ASN A 113 13.21 -8.93 8.51
CA ASN A 113 14.47 -9.40 7.96
C ASN A 113 15.28 -10.23 8.98
N THR A 114 14.61 -10.76 10.01
CA THR A 114 15.27 -11.46 11.13
C THR A 114 15.98 -12.75 10.67
N TYR A 115 15.50 -13.38 9.59
CA TYR A 115 16.09 -14.58 9.02
C TYR A 115 17.32 -14.32 8.14
N SER A 116 17.57 -13.08 7.73
CA SER A 116 18.74 -12.77 6.91
C SER A 116 19.93 -12.45 7.80
N ILE A 117 20.95 -13.30 7.72
CA ILE A 117 22.20 -13.17 8.48
C ILE A 117 23.28 -12.36 7.75
N PHE A 118 23.22 -12.27 6.42
CA PHE A 118 24.29 -11.64 5.62
C PHE A 118 23.93 -10.27 5.05
N GLN A 119 22.65 -9.97 4.82
CA GLN A 119 22.23 -8.80 4.05
C GLN A 119 21.16 -7.99 4.77
N ALA A 120 21.39 -6.68 4.84
CA ALA A 120 20.33 -5.70 5.09
C ALA A 120 19.46 -5.56 3.83
N LYS A 121 18.21 -5.16 4.00
CA LYS A 121 17.26 -4.95 2.90
C LYS A 121 16.76 -3.52 2.92
N ARG A 122 16.75 -2.88 1.75
CA ARG A 122 16.09 -1.59 1.60
C ARG A 122 14.69 -1.84 1.08
N ILE A 123 13.69 -1.39 1.82
CA ILE A 123 12.27 -1.53 1.48
C ILE A 123 11.79 -0.16 1.04
N SER A 124 11.29 -0.07 -0.19
CA SER A 124 10.57 1.11 -0.69
C SER A 124 9.08 0.81 -0.60
N TYR A 125 8.29 1.72 -0.02
CA TYR A 125 6.88 1.47 0.25
C TYR A 125 6.02 2.74 0.22
N SER A 126 4.72 2.53 0.01
CA SER A 126 3.66 3.52 0.16
C SER A 126 2.54 2.89 0.99
N VAL A 127 1.99 3.62 1.95
CA VAL A 127 0.88 3.16 2.79
C VAL A 127 -0.14 4.26 2.94
N GLU A 128 -1.40 3.93 2.65
CA GLU A 128 -2.52 4.86 2.70
C GLU A 128 -3.59 4.36 3.66
N VAL A 129 -4.21 5.28 4.39
CA VAL A 129 -5.43 5.01 5.17
C VAL A 129 -6.59 5.73 4.51
N LEU A 130 -7.51 4.97 3.92
CA LEU A 130 -8.73 5.49 3.33
C LEU A 130 -9.83 5.51 4.39
N LEU A 131 -10.45 6.67 4.58
CA LEU A 131 -11.60 6.80 5.46
C LEU A 131 -12.87 6.22 4.80
N PRO A 132 -13.80 5.66 5.59
CA PRO A 132 -15.12 5.27 5.10
C PRO A 132 -15.81 6.43 4.39
N ASP A 133 -16.58 6.15 3.33
CA ASP A 133 -17.25 7.17 2.50
C ASP A 133 -18.09 8.19 3.30
N HIS A 134 -18.70 7.76 4.40
CA HIS A 134 -19.52 8.63 5.26
C HIS A 134 -18.70 9.59 6.15
N LEU A 135 -17.38 9.39 6.25
CA LEU A 135 -16.43 10.24 7.00
C LEU A 135 -15.49 11.02 6.08
N GLN A 136 -15.55 10.78 4.77
CA GLN A 136 -14.80 11.60 3.83
C GLN A 136 -15.38 13.01 3.83
N PRO A 137 -14.54 14.06 3.99
CA PRO A 137 -15.02 15.43 3.84
C PRO A 137 -15.58 15.57 2.44
N ALA A 138 -16.80 16.12 2.32
CA ALA A 138 -17.47 16.31 1.04
C ALA A 138 -16.50 17.00 0.06
N GLN A 139 -16.01 16.24 -0.93
CA GLN A 139 -15.30 16.80 -2.06
C GLN A 139 -16.35 17.60 -2.83
N ASN A 140 -16.36 18.94 -2.66
CA ASN A 140 -17.18 19.86 -3.43
C ASN A 140 -16.75 19.73 -4.91
N ASN A 141 -17.37 18.80 -5.61
CA ASN A 141 -17.21 18.63 -7.03
C ASN A 141 -17.92 19.81 -7.68
N GLY A 142 -17.15 20.72 -8.27
CA GLY A 142 -17.66 21.89 -8.97
C GLY A 142 -18.57 21.50 -10.14
N LYS A 143 -19.86 21.38 -9.87
CA LYS A 143 -20.91 21.62 -10.85
C LYS A 143 -21.24 23.10 -10.80
N SER A 144 -20.51 23.90 -11.55
CA SER A 144 -20.99 25.21 -12.01
C SER A 144 -20.99 25.17 -13.52
N GLY A 145 -22.20 25.05 -14.03
CA GLY A 145 -22.54 25.06 -15.44
C GLY A 145 -24.04 25.16 -15.56
N ASP A 146 -24.66 26.04 -14.75
CA ASP A 146 -26.01 26.51 -15.03
C ASP A 146 -25.89 27.82 -15.81
N HIS A 147 -26.63 27.80 -16.90
CA HIS A 147 -26.77 28.83 -17.92
C HIS A 147 -27.03 30.22 -17.31
N VAL A 148 -26.32 31.20 -17.87
CA VAL A 148 -26.68 32.62 -17.77
C VAL A 148 -27.84 32.87 -18.74
N GLU A 149 -29.01 33.23 -18.22
CA GLU A 149 -29.92 34.16 -18.90
C GLU A 149 -30.20 35.32 -17.94
N VAL A 150 -29.55 36.45 -18.24
CA VAL A 150 -29.78 37.76 -17.62
C VAL A 150 -30.92 38.40 -18.40
N GLU A 151 -32.07 38.57 -17.76
CA GLU A 151 -33.08 39.53 -18.19
C GLU A 151 -32.79 40.88 -17.51
N CYS A 152 -32.20 41.80 -18.26
CA CYS A 152 -32.30 43.24 -18.05
C CYS A 152 -33.08 43.78 -19.27
N ASP A 153 -34.01 44.72 -19.18
CA ASP A 153 -33.95 45.94 -18.38
C ASP A 153 -35.35 46.58 -18.21
N SER A 154 -35.40 47.46 -17.23
CA SER A 154 -36.44 48.36 -16.77
C SER A 154 -37.03 49.32 -17.83
N GLN A 155 -38.31 49.64 -17.66
CA GLN A 155 -39.02 50.91 -17.93
C GLN A 155 -38.57 51.82 -19.10
N LEU A 156 -39.48 51.95 -20.08
CA LEU A 156 -40.08 53.23 -20.51
C LEU A 156 -41.50 53.00 -21.03
#